data_AF-A0A7W1KV18-F1
#
_entry.id   AF-A0A7W1KV18-F1
#
_cell.length_a   1.000
_cell.length_b   1.000
_cell.length_c   1.000
_cell.angle_alpha   90.00
_cell.angle_beta   90.00
_cell.angle_gamma   90.00
#
_symmetry.space_group_name_H-M   'P 1'
#
loop_
_entity.id
_entity.type
_entity.pdbx_description
1 polymer ?
#
loop_
_entity_poly.entity_id
_entity_poly.type
_entity_poly.pdbx_seq_one_letter_code
_entity_poly.pdbx_strand_id
1 'polypeptide(L)' 'MAHDVSIDGRAYRVRKPLGVFVLSAATLGMYWLYWYYRVNDDMRMYLRNYSIRPLISTLAIVGLFIALPL' A
#
# COMPACT_ATOMS: atom_id res chain seq x y z
N MET A 1 -7.72 -0.53 -18.35
CA MET A 1 -8.14 -1.21 -19.59
C MET A 1 -6.91 -1.76 -20.29
N ALA A 2 -6.80 -3.08 -20.36
CA ALA A 2 -5.82 -3.75 -21.21
C ALA A 2 -6.47 -3.95 -22.57
N HIS A 3 -5.73 -3.69 -23.65
CA HIS A 3 -6.20 -3.87 -25.01
C HIS A 3 -5.34 -4.93 -25.69
N ASP A 4 -5.96 -5.66 -26.62
CA ASP A 4 -5.28 -6.70 -27.39
C ASP A 4 -4.75 -6.10 -28.69
N VAL A 5 -3.51 -6.42 -29.02
CA VAL A 5 -2.86 -6.00 -30.25
C VAL A 5 -2.35 -7.25 -30.96
N SER A 6 -2.69 -7.41 -32.24
CA SER A 6 -2.18 -8.52 -33.06
C SER A 6 -0.89 -8.08 -33.74
N ILE A 7 0.20 -8.81 -33.51
CA ILE A 7 1.49 -8.63 -34.18
C ILE A 7 1.89 -10.00 -34.71
N ASP A 8 2.01 -10.11 -36.04
CA ASP A 8 2.42 -11.36 -36.72
C ASP A 8 1.52 -12.58 -36.38
N GLY A 9 0.20 -12.37 -36.42
CA GLY A 9 -0.80 -13.41 -36.16
C GLY A 9 -0.91 -13.85 -34.68
N ARG A 10 -0.11 -13.28 -33.78
CA ARG A 10 -0.19 -13.52 -32.32
C ARG A 10 -0.83 -12.34 -31.62
N ALA A 11 -1.77 -12.63 -30.71
CA ALA A 11 -2.40 -11.64 -29.86
C ALA A 11 -1.53 -11.35 -28.63
N TYR A 12 -1.19 -10.08 -28.41
CA TYR A 12 -0.48 -9.59 -27.24
C TYR A 12 -1.38 -8.70 -26.39
N ARG A 13 -1.42 -8.97 -25.09
CA ARG A 13 -2.17 -8.16 -24.12
C ARG A 13 -1.30 -7.02 -23.62
N VAL A 14 -1.55 -5.80 -24.08
CA VAL A 14 -0.81 -4.62 -23.61
C VAL A 14 -1.41 -4.12 -22.30
N ARG A 15 -0.57 -4.06 -21.25
CA ARG A 15 -0.92 -3.50 -19.94
C ARG A 15 -0.36 -2.08 -19.82
N LYS A 16 -1.10 -1.19 -19.15
CA LYS A 16 -0.63 0.17 -18.87
C LYS A 16 0.45 0.14 -17.77
N PRO A 17 1.71 0.52 -18.05
CA PRO A 17 2.78 0.46 -17.06
C PRO A 17 2.46 1.26 -15.79
N LEU A 18 1.90 2.46 -15.94
CA LEU A 18 1.45 3.29 -14.81
C LEU A 18 0.40 2.60 -13.94
N GLY A 19 -0.52 1.86 -14.56
CA GLY A 19 -1.54 1.12 -13.81
C GLY A 19 -0.96 -0.02 -12.97
N VAL A 20 0.06 -0.70 -13.51
CA VAL A 20 0.80 -1.73 -12.77
C VAL A 20 1.56 -1.09 -11.61
N PHE A 21 2.26 0.02 -11.86
CA PHE A 21 3.01 0.73 -10.84
C PHE A 21 2.13 1.19 -9.67
N VAL A 22 1.01 1.85 -9.94
CA VAL A 22 0.07 2.30 -8.90
C VAL A 22 -0.48 1.11 -8.10
N LEU A 23 -0.83 0.00 -8.77
CA LEU A 23 -1.33 -1.19 -8.08
C LEU A 23 -0.26 -1.84 -7.18
N SER A 24 0.98 -1.89 -7.66
CA SER A 24 2.12 -2.37 -6.88
C SER A 24 2.36 -1.49 -5.65
N ALA A 25 2.39 -0.16 -5.82
CA ALA A 25 2.54 0.79 -4.73
C ALA A 25 1.40 0.67 -3.70
N ALA A 26 0.15 0.54 -4.16
CA ALA A 26 -1.00 0.36 -3.28
C ALA A 26 -0.93 -0.96 -2.50
N THR A 27 -0.55 -2.06 -3.15
CA THR A 27 -0.48 -3.39 -2.52
C THR A 27 0.64 -3.44 -1.48
N LEU A 28 1.84 -2.99 -1.85
CA LEU A 28 2.98 -2.92 -0.95
C LEU A 28 2.74 -1.92 0.19
N GLY A 29 2.14 -0.77 -0.12
CA GLY A 29 1.78 0.24 0.86
C GLY A 29 0.76 -0.27 1.89
N MET A 30 -0.28 -0.98 1.46
CA MET A 30 -1.26 -1.58 2.37
C MET A 30 -0.63 -2.65 3.27
N TYR A 31 0.21 -3.53 2.70
CA TYR A 31 0.93 -4.53 3.47
C TYR A 31 1.87 -3.87 4.50
N TRP A 32 2.56 -2.81 4.11
CA TRP A 32 3.40 -2.03 5.00
C TRP A 32 2.59 -1.38 6.14
N LEU A 33 1.41 -0.82 5.85
CA LEU A 33 0.51 -0.26 6.87
C LEU A 33 0.04 -1.30 7.89
N TYR A 34 -0.27 -2.52 7.44
CA TYR A 34 -0.62 -3.62 8.33
C TYR A 34 0.52 -3.90 9.34
N TRP A 35 1.75 -4.02 8.85
CA TRP A 35 2.90 -4.25 9.72
C TRP A 35 3.22 -3.07 10.62
N TYR A 36 3.06 -1.84 10.12
CA TYR A 36 3.20 -0.64 10.92
C TYR A 36 2.23 -0.65 12.11
N TYR A 37 0.96 -1.01 11.89
CA TYR A 37 0.00 -1.20 12.98
C TYR A 37 0.46 -2.31 13.95
N ARG A 38 0.81 -3.48 13.41
CA ARG A 38 1.10 -4.67 14.21
C ARG A 38 2.30 -4.47 15.12
N VAL A 39 3.39 -3.90 14.60
CA VAL A 39 4.60 -3.62 15.39
C VAL A 39 4.31 -2.64 16.52
N ASN A 40 3.51 -1.60 16.27
CA ASN A 40 3.12 -0.65 17.32
C ASN A 40 2.27 -1.31 18.42
N ASP A 41 1.38 -2.23 18.05
CA ASP A 41 0.57 -2.98 19.03
C ASP A 41 1.43 -3.96 19.84
N ASP A 42 2.34 -4.66 19.18
CA ASP A 42 3.30 -5.56 19.85
C ASP A 42 4.22 -4.76 20.81
N MET A 43 4.70 -3.57 20.40
CA MET A 43 5.48 -2.67 21.27
C MET A 43 4.68 -2.19 22.47
N ARG A 44 3.41 -1.83 22.28
CA ARG A 44 2.50 -1.43 23.36
C ARG A 44 2.41 -2.53 24.43
N MET A 45 2.26 -3.79 23.99
CA MET A 45 2.18 -4.94 24.89
C MET A 45 3.54 -5.25 25.55
N TYR A 46 4.61 -5.28 24.77
CA TYR A 46 5.96 -5.60 25.25
C TYR A 46 6.47 -4.60 26.29
N LEU A 47 6.31 -3.29 26.01
CA LEU A 47 6.73 -2.22 26.91
C LEU A 47 5.72 -1.95 28.04
N ARG A 48 4.54 -2.60 28.01
CA ARG A 48 3.39 -2.29 28.87
C ARG A 48 3.03 -0.80 28.87
N ASN A 49 3.30 -0.12 27.75
CA ASN A 49 3.08 1.31 27.62
C ASN A 49 1.79 1.58 26.85
N TYR A 50 0.70 1.80 27.60
CA TYR A 50 -0.61 2.08 27.04
C TYR A 50 -0.78 3.49 26.46
N SER A 51 0.24 4.35 26.55
CA SER A 51 0.25 5.63 25.82
C SER A 51 0.42 5.43 24.31
N ILE A 52 0.99 4.29 23.88
CA ILE A 52 1.10 3.92 22.47
C ILE A 52 -0.31 3.61 21.94
N ARG A 53 -0.72 4.33 20.89
CA ARG A 53 -2.04 4.20 20.24
C ARG A 53 -1.86 3.74 18.78
N PRO A 54 -1.73 2.42 18.53
CA PRO A 54 -1.40 1.88 17.19
C PRO A 54 -2.37 2.33 16.10
N LEU A 55 -3.67 2.33 16.41
CA LEU A 55 -4.71 2.75 15.48
C LEU A 55 -4.57 4.24 15.09
N ILE A 56 -4.40 5.13 16.07
CA ILE A 56 -4.28 6.57 15.82
C ILE A 56 -3.01 6.87 15.03
N SER A 57 -1.89 6.23 15.39
CA SER A 57 -0.62 6.38 14.65
C SER A 57 -0.76 5.95 13.19
N THR A 58 -1.44 4.82 12.94
CA THR A 58 -1.67 4.31 11.58
C THR A 58 -2.58 5.23 10.78
N LEU A 59 -3.67 5.74 11.38
CA LEU A 59 -4.56 6.71 10.74
C LEU A 59 -3.86 8.03 10.41
N ALA A 60 -2.95 8.51 11.27
CA ALA A 60 -2.16 9.70 11.01
C ALA A 60 -1.23 9.52 9.79
N ILE A 61 -0.58 8.36 9.67
CA ILE A 61 0.26 8.01 8.51
C ILE A 61 -0.59 7.95 7.23
N VAL A 62 -1.75 7.27 7.26
CA VAL A 62 -2.66 7.21 6.11
C VAL A 62 -3.14 8.61 5.72
N GLY A 63 -3.50 9.43 6.71
CA GLY A 63 -3.89 10.83 6.50
C GLY A 63 -2.77 11.65 5.85
N LEU A 64 -1.51 11.43 6.21
CA LEU A 64 -0.35 12.08 5.60
C LEU A 64 -0.25 11.75 4.10
N PHE A 65 -0.39 10.48 3.71
CA PHE A 65 -0.35 10.07 2.30
C PHE A 65 -1.50 10.66 1.47
N ILE A 66 -2.65 10.91 2.09
CA ILE A 66 -3.80 11.56 1.42
C ILE A 66 -3.58 13.07 1.31
N ALA A 67 -3.05 13.70 2.36
CA ALA A 67 -2.86 15.15 2.43
C ALA A 67 -1.67 15.64 1.58
N LEU A 68 -0.62 14.83 1.46
CA LEU A 68 0.56 15.10 0.64
C LEU A 68 0.75 13.96 -0.36
N PRO A 69 0.07 13.99 -1.51
CA PRO A 69 0.38 13.09 -2.60
C PRO A 69 1.76 13.48 -3.15
N LEU A 70 2.82 12.80 -2.69
CA LEU A 70 4.16 12.83 -3.27
C LEU A 70 4.16 12.28 -4.69
#